data_AF-A0A847FTV1-F1
#
_entry.id   AF-A0A847FTV1-F1
#
_cell.length_a   1.000
_cell.length_b   1.000
_cell.length_c   1.000
_cell.angle_alpha   90.00
_cell.angle_beta   90.00
_cell.angle_gamma   90.00
#
_symmetry.space_group_name_H-M   'P 1'
#
loop_
_entity.id
_entity.type
_entity.pdbx_description
1 polymer ?
#
loop_
_entity_poly.entity_id
_entity_poly.type
_entity_poly.pdbx_seq_one_letter_code
_entity_poly.pdbx_strand_id
1 'polypeptide(L)' 'MREVLSAILLLIGGVFMFVAGIGILRMPDLYTRMSATTKVATLGVGSTLLAAAIYFGELGIT' A
#
# COMPACT_ATOMS: atom_id res chain seq x y z
N MET A 1 15.62 -5.28 13.53
CA MET A 1 15.73 -4.78 12.14
C MET A 1 14.45 -5.02 11.33
N ARG A 2 13.83 -6.21 11.40
CA ARG A 2 12.59 -6.52 10.67
C ARG A 2 11.43 -5.56 10.97
N GLU A 3 11.22 -5.23 12.25
CA GLU A 3 10.16 -4.29 12.66
C GLU A 3 10.29 -2.90 12.05
N VAL A 4 11.52 -2.36 11.99
CA VAL A 4 11.79 -1.06 11.38
C VAL A 4 11.52 -1.12 9.87
N LEU A 5 11.93 -2.21 9.21
CA LEU A 5 11.70 -2.41 7.78
C LEU A 5 10.21 -2.55 7.46
N SER A 6 9.46 -3.31 8.25
CA SER A 6 8.00 -3.44 8.09
C SER A 6 7.26 -2.13 8.40
N ALA A 7 7.71 -1.36 9.39
CA ALA A 7 7.13 -0.06 9.73
C ALA A 7 7.31 0.95 8.58
N ILE A 8 8.49 0.98 7.94
CA ILE A 8 8.75 1.83 6.78
C ILE A 8 7.85 1.43 5.60
N LEU A 9 7.73 0.12 5.30
CA LEU A 9 6.83 -0.34 4.22
C LEU A 9 5.35 -0.05 4.53
N LEU A 10 4.92 -0.17 5.79
CA LEU A 10 3.56 0.18 6.19
C LEU A 10 3.27 1.68 6.02
N LEU A 11 4.22 2.54 6.40
CA LEU A 11 4.10 3.99 6.20
C LEU A 11 3.99 4.34 4.71
N ILE A 12 4.84 3.73 3.88
CA ILE A 12 4.80 3.91 2.41
C ILE A 12 3.45 3.45 1.85
N GLY A 13 2.97 2.27 2.26
CA GLY A 13 1.67 1.75 1.85
C GLY A 13 0.51 2.64 2.29
N GLY A 14 0.58 3.20 3.49
CA GLY A 14 -0.38 4.18 4.00
C GLY A 14 -0.41 5.47 3.19
N VAL A 15 0.77 6.00 2.82
CA VAL A 15 0.87 7.19 1.95
C VAL A 15 0.25 6.91 0.57
N PHE A 16 0.51 5.75 -0.02
CA PHE A 16 -0.13 5.39 -1.28
C PHE A 16 -1.65 5.27 -1.13
N MET A 17 -2.16 4.62 -0.07
CA MET A 17 -3.60 4.55 0.17
C MET A 17 -4.24 5.93 0.34
N PHE A 18 -3.54 6.86 1.01
CA PHE A 18 -4.00 8.24 1.14
C PHE A 18 -4.07 8.95 -0.22
N VAL A 19 -3.04 8.79 -1.07
CA VAL A 19 -3.01 9.34 -2.43
C VAL A 19 -4.13 8.72 -3.30
N ALA A 20 -4.46 7.44 -3.12
CA ALA A 20 -5.58 6.81 -3.82
C ALA A 20 -6.92 7.49 -3.46
N GLY A 21 -7.14 7.79 -2.18
CA GLY A 21 -8.31 8.55 -1.73
C GLY A 21 -8.38 9.96 -2.34
N ILE A 22 -7.24 10.67 -2.42
CA ILE A 22 -7.15 11.96 -3.10
C ILE A 22 -7.45 11.82 -4.60
N GLY A 23 -6.97 10.74 -5.24
CA GLY A 23 -7.20 10.46 -6.66
C GLY A 23 -8.68 10.34 -7.01
N ILE A 24 -9.49 9.77 -6.11
CA ILE A 24 -10.95 9.70 -6.28
C ILE A 24 -11.59 11.09 -6.22
N LEU A 25 -11.16 11.93 -5.27
CA LEU A 25 -11.79 13.23 -5.00
C LEU A 25 -11.42 14.29 -6.05
N ARG A 26 -10.20 14.24 -6.59
CA ARG A 26 -9.61 15.34 -7.37
C ARG A 26 -9.75 15.18 -8.89
N MET A 27 -10.02 13.96 -9.38
CA MET A 27 -10.11 13.71 -10.82
C MET A 27 -11.50 14.00 -11.39
N PRO A 28 -11.59 14.65 -12.56
CA PRO A 28 -12.87 15.13 -13.10
C PRO A 28 -13.77 14.00 -13.61
N ASP A 29 -13.19 12.97 -14.24
CA ASP A 29 -13.94 11.92 -14.96
C ASP A 29 -13.89 10.56 -14.24
N LEU A 30 -14.95 9.75 -14.35
CA LEU A 30 -15.05 8.43 -13.72
C LEU A 30 -13.93 7.48 -14.17
N TYR A 31 -13.60 7.44 -15.47
CA TYR A 31 -12.52 6.58 -15.97
C TYR A 31 -11.15 7.04 -15.48
N THR A 32 -10.94 8.36 -15.40
CA THR A 32 -9.70 8.92 -14.85
C THR A 32 -9.54 8.59 -13.37
N ARG A 33 -10.62 8.73 -12.57
CA ARG A 33 -10.65 8.29 -11.16
C ARG A 33 -10.31 6.82 -11.03
N MET A 34 -10.94 5.95 -11.83
CA MET A 34 -10.72 4.51 -11.74
C MET A 34 -9.27 4.12 -12.06
N SER A 35 -8.67 4.63 -13.15
CA SER A 35 -7.30 4.25 -13.53
C SER A 35 -6.23 4.82 -12.59
N ALA A 36 -6.43 6.02 -12.06
CA ALA A 36 -5.49 6.62 -11.13
C ALA A 36 -5.56 5.95 -9.76
N THR A 37 -6.78 5.69 -9.27
CA THR A 37 -6.99 5.05 -7.97
C THR A 37 -6.49 3.61 -7.99
N THR A 38 -6.75 2.83 -9.05
CA THR A 38 -6.29 1.44 -9.14
C THR A 38 -4.77 1.31 -9.14
N LYS A 39 -4.04 2.17 -9.87
CA LYS A 39 -2.57 2.15 -9.87
C LYS A 39 -1.99 2.38 -8.47
N VAL A 40 -2.48 3.41 -7.80
CA VAL A 40 -1.98 3.78 -6.47
C VAL A 40 -2.42 2.77 -5.41
N ALA A 41 -3.67 2.30 -5.46
CA ALA A 41 -4.19 1.29 -4.53
C ALA A 41 -3.44 -0.04 -4.66
N THR A 42 -3.10 -0.48 -5.88
CA THR A 42 -2.35 -1.73 -6.08
C THR A 42 -0.94 -1.64 -5.49
N LEU A 43 -0.26 -0.50 -5.65
CA LEU A 43 1.04 -0.25 -5.02
C LEU A 43 0.95 -0.14 -3.50
N GLY A 44 -0.11 0.50 -2.98
CA GLY A 44 -0.39 0.60 -1.54
C GLY A 44 -0.64 -0.77 -0.91
N VAL A 45 -1.58 -1.55 -1.45
CA VAL A 45 -1.86 -2.91 -0.99
C VAL A 45 -0.61 -3.79 -1.10
N GLY A 46 0.10 -3.74 -2.24
CA GLY A 46 1.33 -4.51 -2.44
C GLY A 46 2.42 -4.23 -1.41
N SER A 47 2.66 -2.95 -1.09
CA SER A 47 3.64 -2.57 -0.06
C SER A 47 3.21 -2.97 1.36
N THR A 48 1.91 -2.87 1.69
CA THR A 48 1.39 -3.38 2.98
C THR A 48 1.48 -4.90 3.11
N LEU A 49 1.21 -5.64 2.04
CA LEU A 49 1.37 -7.10 2.01
C LEU A 49 2.83 -7.51 2.15
N LEU A 50 3.75 -6.81 1.52
CA LEU A 50 5.19 -7.04 1.69
C LEU A 50 5.64 -6.74 3.13
N ALA A 51 5.11 -5.69 3.77
CA ALA A 51 5.40 -5.43 5.17
C ALA A 51 4.95 -6.58 6.06
N ALA A 52 3.72 -7.08 5.85
CA ALA A 52 3.17 -8.21 6.58
C ALA A 52 4.01 -9.48 6.36
N ALA A 53 4.41 -9.75 5.12
CA ALA A 53 5.26 -10.90 4.77
C ALA A 53 6.65 -10.82 5.43
N ILE A 54 7.24 -9.64 5.58
CA ILE A 54 8.54 -9.45 6.23
C ILE A 54 8.42 -9.56 7.75
N TYR A 55 7.33 -9.04 8.32
CA TYR A 55 7.07 -9.07 9.76
C TYR A 55 6.74 -10.49 10.25
N PHE A 56 5.84 -11.19 9.55
CA PHE A 56 5.42 -12.56 9.86
C PHE A 56 6.21 -13.64 9.12
N GLY A 57 7.26 -13.27 8.37
CA GLY A 57 8.11 -14.19 7.60
C GLY A 57 9.01 -15.08 8.47
N GLU A 58 8.53 -15.46 9.65
CA GLU A 58 9.02 -16.55 10.45
C GLU A 58 8.19 -17.77 10.03
N LEU A 59 8.83 -18.65 9.24
CA LEU A 59 8.23 -19.93 8.88
C LEU A 59 8.00 -20.67 10.20
N GLY A 60 6.73 -20.88 10.60
CA GLY A 60 6.37 -21.57 11.83
C GLY A 60 6.77 -23.05 11.83
N ILE A 61 8.08 -23.32 11.89
CA ILE A 61 8.72 -24.65 11.97
C ILE A 61 9.65 -24.76 13.19
N THR A 62 9.32 -24.07 14.26
CA THR A 62 9.72 -24.39 15.64
C THR A 62 8.54 -24.10 16.55
#